data_AF-A0A2L2NEZ4-F1
#
_entry.id   AF-A0A2L2NEZ4-F1
#
_cell.length_a   1.000
_cell.length_b   1.000
_cell.length_c   1.000
_cell.angle_alpha   90.00
_cell.angle_beta   90.00
_cell.angle_gamma   90.00
#
_symmetry.space_group_name_H-M   'P 1'
#
loop_
_entity.id
_entity.type
_entity.pdbx_description
1 polymer ?
#
loop_
_entity_poly.entity_id
_entity_poly.type
_entity_poly.pdbx_seq_one_letter_code
_entity_poly.pdbx_strand_id
1 'polypeptide(L)'
;MSVVASVVNPKIQLNLGDPSITWIHRVGIAGLWMTLKQLEKLYPIPAERPGNLTWLLTPRSISLEWQGQDFVVLDWLLKQSFQINEEGLISLTGLNTHSINIETQINIHLGITGTFLQHNQVFKFDGGKSWSLIVDGIEIDVEYKKAVSYAHQHFAKQLCDKQGQLLGQSIGVAGWLYPGSVVRHVAFTKETRFEEKPQLAFALLYALVACHYFVLRSHTKLEQTQYALVIPEVVDLEIYAQEYWNLGNLDYKDFHVSSLGDAALKFLTYETIVELAIPDQEKRCQVMLFGTVIWSKQQKTRIEIAVVEATEIMDFIYKLSRISFPEYQIIEYKNKNFIISNMFRGTIADNLVKGFPWWANLYTIFKNKNLFKFITNDGVYKMIQNAEWNLESQKLFIKACHEALKKIYAKIYGRTNEGQYAQIERENIRILSQLGRCTNAENFRKFIAEFWGRAGQLSILEKHWEELLPLTSGIMDWKVARDLTFIALASYPKSNMVEKQILEISDSNSE
;
A
#
# COMPACT_ATOMS: atom_id res chain seq x y z
N MET A 1 27.88 42.74 -16.70
CA MET A 1 26.76 43.41 -17.41
C MET A 1 25.56 42.48 -17.32
N SER A 2 24.57 42.90 -16.53
CA SER A 2 23.29 42.23 -16.34
C SER A 2 22.50 42.30 -17.64
N VAL A 3 22.33 41.16 -18.30
CA VAL A 3 21.37 41.03 -19.40
C VAL A 3 20.02 40.79 -18.74
N VAL A 4 19.22 41.84 -18.72
CA VAL A 4 17.80 41.79 -18.40
C VAL A 4 17.15 40.81 -19.39
N ALA A 5 16.83 39.61 -18.91
CA ALA A 5 16.04 38.66 -19.67
C ALA A 5 14.69 39.32 -19.99
N SER A 6 14.40 39.49 -21.28
CA SER A 6 13.07 39.86 -21.75
C SER A 6 12.06 38.87 -21.18
N VAL A 7 11.03 39.37 -20.51
CA VAL A 7 9.91 38.56 -20.01
C VAL A 7 9.13 38.05 -21.22
N VAL A 8 9.53 36.90 -21.76
CA VAL A 8 8.71 36.13 -22.67
C VAL A 8 7.73 35.34 -21.81
N ASN A 9 6.43 35.52 -22.05
CA ASN A 9 5.42 34.72 -21.36
C ASN A 9 5.61 33.24 -21.76
N PRO A 10 5.84 32.33 -20.80
CA PRO A 10 6.03 30.92 -21.12
C PRO A 10 4.77 30.35 -21.79
N LYS A 11 4.97 29.44 -22.74
CA LYS A 11 3.87 28.75 -23.45
C LYS A 11 3.09 27.83 -22.50
N ILE A 12 3.79 27.21 -21.54
CA ILE A 12 3.20 26.40 -20.46
C ILE A 12 3.83 26.82 -19.14
N GLN A 13 2.98 27.09 -18.14
CA GLN A 13 3.39 27.36 -16.78
C GLN A 13 2.58 26.48 -15.82
N LEU A 14 3.29 25.78 -14.94
CA LEU A 14 2.69 24.86 -13.97
C LEU A 14 3.26 25.19 -12.59
N ASN A 15 2.39 25.27 -11.57
CA ASN A 15 2.79 25.64 -10.21
C ASN A 15 2.05 24.77 -9.19
N LEU A 16 2.77 24.21 -8.21
CA LEU A 16 2.20 23.38 -7.15
C LEU A 16 1.18 24.13 -6.26
N GLY A 17 1.27 25.45 -6.19
CA GLY A 17 0.38 26.33 -5.41
C GLY A 17 -0.89 26.76 -6.15
N ASP A 18 -1.12 26.32 -7.39
CA ASP A 18 -2.35 26.66 -8.11
C ASP A 18 -3.57 26.05 -7.38
N PRO A 19 -4.58 26.84 -6.98
CA PRO A 19 -5.75 26.31 -6.27
C PRO A 19 -6.64 25.40 -7.14
N SER A 20 -6.49 25.40 -8.47
CA SER A 20 -7.29 24.55 -9.36
C SER A 20 -6.74 23.13 -9.52
N ILE A 21 -5.58 22.81 -8.95
CA ILE A 21 -4.94 21.50 -9.16
C ILE A 21 -5.17 20.54 -7.99
N THR A 22 -5.34 19.27 -8.31
CA THR A 22 -5.46 18.18 -7.32
C THR A 22 -4.11 17.46 -7.10
N TRP A 23 -4.05 16.50 -6.19
CA TRP A 23 -2.80 15.75 -5.93
C TRP A 23 -2.26 15.02 -7.17
N ILE A 24 -3.12 14.43 -8.01
CA ILE A 24 -2.64 13.78 -9.23
C ILE A 24 -2.06 14.77 -10.24
N HIS A 25 -2.54 16.03 -10.25
CA HIS A 25 -1.91 17.07 -11.04
C HIS A 25 -0.53 17.42 -10.49
N ARG A 26 -0.38 17.56 -9.17
CA ARG A 26 0.92 17.81 -8.52
C ARG A 26 1.92 16.71 -8.82
N VAL A 27 1.50 15.45 -8.74
CA VAL A 27 2.31 14.29 -9.13
C VAL A 27 2.62 14.34 -10.63
N GLY A 28 1.68 14.74 -11.48
CA GLY A 28 1.95 14.99 -12.90
C GLY A 28 3.02 16.06 -13.15
N ILE A 29 2.95 17.18 -12.45
CA ILE A 29 3.98 18.23 -12.49
C ILE A 29 5.33 17.66 -12.02
N ALA A 30 5.37 16.86 -10.96
CA ALA A 30 6.58 16.19 -10.48
C ALA A 30 7.17 15.24 -11.54
N GLY A 31 6.34 14.41 -12.16
CA GLY A 31 6.76 13.50 -13.23
C GLY A 31 7.32 14.23 -14.45
N LEU A 32 6.74 15.39 -14.81
CA LEU A 32 7.29 16.25 -15.86
C LEU A 32 8.63 16.85 -15.44
N TRP A 33 8.73 17.38 -14.21
CA TRP A 33 9.98 17.93 -13.68
C TRP A 33 11.12 16.90 -13.74
N MET A 34 10.86 15.67 -13.28
CA MET A 34 11.80 14.56 -13.31
C MET A 34 12.22 14.23 -14.75
N THR A 35 11.25 14.19 -15.67
CA THR A 35 11.50 13.92 -17.10
C THR A 35 12.39 15.01 -17.71
N LEU A 36 12.08 16.29 -17.48
CA LEU A 36 12.86 17.40 -18.04
C LEU A 36 14.30 17.39 -17.51
N LYS A 37 14.52 17.03 -16.24
CA LYS A 37 15.87 16.85 -15.69
C LYS A 37 16.67 15.74 -16.38
N GLN A 38 16.02 14.64 -16.75
CA GLN A 38 16.71 13.57 -17.47
C GLN A 38 16.95 13.95 -18.95
N LEU A 39 16.00 14.63 -19.58
CA LEU A 39 16.18 15.18 -20.94
C LEU A 39 17.25 16.27 -21.00
N GLU A 40 17.46 17.03 -19.93
CA GLU A 40 18.55 18.01 -19.82
C GLU A 40 19.93 17.34 -19.92
N LYS A 41 20.06 16.11 -19.41
CA LYS A 41 21.30 15.32 -19.54
C LYS A 41 21.47 14.72 -20.93
N LEU A 42 20.36 14.28 -21.55
CA LEU A 42 20.37 13.63 -22.86
C LEU A 42 20.56 14.64 -24.01
N TYR A 43 19.99 15.82 -23.87
CA TYR A 43 19.99 16.90 -24.87
C TYR A 43 20.40 18.21 -24.20
N PRO A 44 21.67 18.39 -23.82
CA PRO A 44 22.10 19.52 -23.00
C PRO A 44 21.98 20.87 -23.72
N ILE A 45 22.00 20.89 -25.06
CA ILE A 45 21.99 22.12 -25.85
C ILE A 45 20.56 22.37 -26.35
N PRO A 46 19.93 23.52 -26.06
CA PRO A 46 18.56 23.82 -26.51
C PRO A 46 18.34 23.72 -28.03
N ALA A 47 19.38 24.02 -28.82
CA ALA A 47 19.33 23.94 -30.28
C ALA A 47 19.14 22.50 -30.82
N GLU A 48 19.40 21.48 -30.01
CA GLU A 48 19.15 20.06 -30.35
C GLU A 48 17.67 19.67 -30.16
N ARG A 49 16.89 20.54 -29.51
CA ARG A 49 15.48 20.31 -29.18
C ARG A 49 14.60 21.10 -30.15
N PRO A 50 13.46 20.55 -30.61
CA PRO A 50 12.56 21.27 -31.51
C PRO A 50 12.12 22.61 -30.93
N GLY A 51 12.09 23.64 -31.78
CA GLY A 51 11.67 24.98 -31.39
C GLY A 51 12.61 25.66 -30.38
N ASN A 52 13.85 25.21 -30.24
CA ASN A 52 14.75 25.68 -29.18
C ASN A 52 14.13 25.55 -27.79
N LEU A 53 13.43 24.44 -27.54
CA LEU A 53 12.70 24.21 -26.29
C LEU A 53 13.62 24.39 -25.06
N THR A 54 13.27 25.35 -24.22
CA THR A 54 13.91 25.63 -22.94
C THR A 54 12.91 25.48 -21.82
N TRP A 55 13.43 25.26 -20.61
CA TRP A 55 12.62 25.18 -19.41
C TRP A 55 13.31 25.83 -18.23
N LEU A 56 12.50 26.41 -17.35
CA LEU A 56 12.91 26.85 -16.03
C LEU A 56 12.25 25.94 -15.00
N LEU A 57 13.08 25.30 -14.18
CA LEU A 57 12.67 24.39 -13.12
C LEU A 57 12.97 25.04 -11.77
N THR A 58 11.95 25.14 -10.92
CA THR A 58 12.11 25.52 -9.51
C THR A 58 11.53 24.41 -8.64
N PRO A 59 11.72 24.46 -7.31
CA PRO A 59 11.11 23.48 -6.42
C PRO A 59 9.57 23.50 -6.42
N ARG A 60 8.92 24.55 -6.94
CA ARG A 60 7.44 24.67 -6.93
C ARG A 60 6.81 24.89 -8.29
N SER A 61 7.60 25.05 -9.36
CA SER A 61 7.07 25.39 -10.68
C SER A 61 7.90 24.89 -11.85
N ILE A 62 7.22 24.73 -12.98
CA ILE A 62 7.82 24.48 -14.30
C ILE A 62 7.35 25.57 -15.25
N SER A 63 8.26 26.13 -16.03
CA SER A 63 7.94 27.01 -17.15
C SER A 63 8.61 26.48 -18.41
N LEU A 64 7.84 26.33 -19.49
CA LEU A 64 8.31 25.85 -20.78
C LEU A 64 8.17 26.95 -21.83
N GLU A 65 9.23 27.12 -22.62
CA GLU A 65 9.28 28.11 -23.69
C GLU A 65 9.89 27.51 -24.95
N TRP A 66 9.28 27.79 -26.10
CA TRP A 66 9.76 27.34 -27.40
C TRP A 66 9.24 28.25 -28.51
N GLN A 67 9.85 28.10 -29.68
CA GLN A 67 9.51 28.78 -30.93
C GLN A 67 8.85 27.81 -31.91
N GLY A 68 8.07 28.33 -32.85
CA GLY A 68 7.43 27.54 -33.91
C GLY A 68 6.11 26.88 -33.49
N GLN A 69 5.81 25.72 -34.08
CA GLN A 69 4.55 25.00 -33.88
C GLN A 69 4.56 24.17 -32.59
N ASP A 70 3.55 24.39 -31.74
CA ASP A 70 3.39 23.71 -30.45
C ASP A 70 3.30 22.19 -30.61
N PHE A 71 2.60 21.71 -31.64
CA PHE A 71 2.48 20.28 -31.93
C PHE A 71 3.84 19.59 -32.10
N VAL A 72 4.77 20.20 -32.85
CA VAL A 72 6.08 19.59 -33.13
C VAL A 72 6.88 19.42 -31.84
N VAL A 73 6.86 20.44 -30.99
CA VAL A 73 7.58 20.45 -29.71
C VAL A 73 6.95 19.47 -28.72
N LEU A 74 5.62 19.49 -28.57
CA LEU A 74 4.91 18.61 -27.65
C LEU A 74 4.95 17.14 -28.10
N ASP A 75 4.83 16.85 -29.39
CA ASP A 75 4.93 15.48 -29.92
C ASP A 75 6.34 14.90 -29.71
N TRP A 76 7.38 15.71 -29.94
CA TRP A 76 8.75 15.32 -29.61
C TRP A 76 8.91 15.06 -28.11
N LEU A 77 8.47 15.99 -27.26
CA LEU A 77 8.61 15.89 -25.81
C LEU A 77 7.89 14.64 -25.28
N LEU A 78 6.65 14.39 -25.70
CA LEU A 78 5.90 13.20 -25.30
C LEU A 78 6.58 11.92 -25.77
N LYS A 79 7.04 11.86 -27.03
CA LYS A 79 7.79 10.70 -27.52
C LYS A 79 9.03 10.48 -26.68
N GLN A 80 9.86 11.49 -26.46
CA GLN A 80 11.08 11.37 -25.64
C GLN A 80 10.79 11.03 -24.17
N SER A 81 9.62 11.39 -23.65
CA SER A 81 9.21 11.09 -22.27
C SER A 81 8.76 9.64 -22.08
N PHE A 82 8.04 9.13 -23.08
CA PHE A 82 7.25 7.91 -23.02
C PHE A 82 7.79 6.88 -24.01
N GLN A 83 8.76 6.08 -23.55
CA GLN A 83 9.48 5.11 -24.35
C GLN A 83 8.99 3.67 -24.07
N ILE A 84 9.47 2.73 -24.88
CA ILE A 84 9.32 1.29 -24.69
C ILE A 84 10.69 0.69 -24.92
N ASN A 85 11.17 -0.16 -23.99
CA ASN A 85 12.48 -0.79 -24.13
C ASN A 85 12.42 -2.03 -25.05
N GLU A 86 13.57 -2.64 -25.33
CA GLU A 86 13.68 -3.82 -26.21
C GLU A 86 12.89 -5.04 -25.70
N GLU A 87 12.73 -5.13 -24.37
CA GLU A 87 11.93 -6.16 -23.71
C GLU A 87 10.41 -5.93 -23.85
N GLY A 88 10.00 -4.76 -24.36
CA GLY A 88 8.62 -4.33 -24.47
C GLY A 88 8.01 -3.86 -23.16
N LEU A 89 8.85 -3.42 -22.21
CA LEU A 89 8.42 -2.77 -20.98
C LEU A 89 8.24 -1.27 -21.22
N ILE A 90 7.35 -0.65 -20.43
CA ILE A 90 7.16 0.80 -20.49
C ILE A 90 8.41 1.42 -19.87
N SER A 91 9.07 2.29 -20.63
CA SER A 91 10.29 2.97 -20.21
C SER A 91 10.00 4.46 -20.07
N LEU A 92 10.14 4.99 -18.86
CA LEU A 92 9.79 6.38 -18.53
C LEU A 92 11.07 7.17 -18.32
N THR A 93 11.34 8.15 -19.18
CA THR A 93 12.61 8.88 -19.17
C THR A 93 12.86 9.58 -17.84
N GLY A 94 11.81 10.10 -17.18
CA GLY A 94 11.92 10.72 -15.86
C GLY A 94 12.42 9.80 -14.74
N LEU A 95 12.36 8.48 -14.92
CA LEU A 95 12.85 7.53 -13.93
C LEU A 95 14.31 7.11 -14.14
N ASN A 96 14.97 7.56 -15.21
CA ASN A 96 16.29 7.05 -15.62
C ASN A 96 16.32 5.52 -15.64
N THR A 97 15.55 4.91 -16.53
CA THR A 97 15.35 3.45 -16.56
C THR A 97 16.64 2.63 -16.71
N HIS A 98 17.73 3.22 -17.20
CA HIS A 98 19.03 2.56 -17.28
C HIS A 98 19.67 2.32 -15.91
N SER A 99 19.30 3.09 -14.88
CA SER A 99 19.77 2.89 -13.50
C SER A 99 18.84 2.02 -12.65
N ILE A 100 17.70 1.59 -13.20
CA ILE A 100 16.69 0.81 -12.48
C ILE A 100 16.81 -0.66 -12.90
N ASN A 101 16.80 -1.57 -11.92
CA ASN A 101 16.84 -3.01 -12.18
C ASN A 101 15.62 -3.51 -12.98
N ILE A 102 15.76 -4.64 -13.67
CA ILE A 102 14.68 -5.20 -14.50
C ILE A 102 13.42 -5.52 -13.69
N GLU A 103 13.58 -5.94 -12.43
CA GLU A 103 12.49 -6.25 -11.50
C GLU A 103 11.57 -5.05 -11.25
N THR A 104 12.16 -3.90 -10.95
CA THR A 104 11.44 -2.64 -10.76
C THR A 104 10.81 -2.17 -12.07
N GLN A 105 11.49 -2.32 -13.22
CA GLN A 105 10.90 -1.99 -14.52
C GLN A 105 9.65 -2.85 -14.82
N ILE A 106 9.69 -4.15 -14.53
CA ILE A 106 8.54 -5.05 -14.66
C ILE A 106 7.40 -4.60 -13.74
N ASN A 107 7.71 -4.26 -12.48
CA ASN A 107 6.69 -3.80 -11.53
C ASN A 107 6.03 -2.50 -11.93
N ILE A 108 6.80 -1.51 -12.40
CA ILE A 108 6.27 -0.25 -12.95
C ILE A 108 5.36 -0.54 -14.14
N HIS A 109 5.79 -1.40 -15.07
CA HIS A 109 4.98 -1.80 -16.23
C HIS A 109 3.66 -2.45 -15.80
N LEU A 110 3.69 -3.41 -14.87
CA LEU A 110 2.50 -4.07 -14.34
C LEU A 110 1.58 -3.09 -13.60
N GLY A 111 2.16 -2.19 -12.82
CA GLY A 111 1.46 -1.12 -12.11
C GLY A 111 0.71 -0.20 -13.07
N ILE A 112 1.40 0.34 -14.09
CA ILE A 112 0.81 1.24 -15.08
C ILE A 112 -0.29 0.56 -15.88
N THR A 113 -0.03 -0.64 -16.41
CA THR A 113 -1.03 -1.40 -17.18
C THR A 113 -2.18 -1.90 -16.32
N GLY A 114 -1.95 -2.03 -15.01
CA GLY A 114 -2.93 -2.36 -14.00
C GLY A 114 -3.82 -1.21 -13.53
N THR A 115 -3.42 0.04 -13.79
CA THR A 115 -4.03 1.25 -13.22
C THR A 115 -4.44 2.25 -14.30
N PHE A 116 -3.48 2.94 -14.93
CA PHE A 116 -3.71 3.92 -16.00
C PHE A 116 -4.08 3.25 -17.33
N LEU A 117 -3.34 2.24 -17.75
CA LEU A 117 -3.34 1.72 -19.14
C LEU A 117 -4.03 0.36 -19.30
N GLN A 118 -5.22 0.21 -18.74
CA GLN A 118 -5.91 -1.09 -18.68
C GLN A 118 -6.58 -1.53 -19.99
N HIS A 119 -6.94 -0.58 -20.86
CA HIS A 119 -7.76 -0.87 -22.04
C HIS A 119 -6.94 -0.92 -23.33
N ASN A 120 -7.27 -1.88 -24.21
CA ASN A 120 -6.54 -2.11 -25.46
C ASN A 120 -6.63 -0.96 -26.47
N GLN A 121 -7.51 0.03 -26.26
CA GLN A 121 -7.54 1.26 -27.07
C GLN A 121 -6.41 2.23 -26.70
N VAL A 122 -5.96 2.21 -25.45
CA VAL A 122 -4.94 3.12 -24.92
C VAL A 122 -3.61 2.45 -24.67
N PHE A 123 -3.58 1.11 -24.72
CA PHE A 123 -2.39 0.27 -24.59
C PHE A 123 -2.42 -0.83 -25.65
N LYS A 124 -1.50 -0.78 -26.60
CA LYS A 124 -1.30 -1.81 -27.62
C LYS A 124 -0.18 -2.73 -27.20
N PHE A 125 -0.38 -4.03 -27.36
CA PHE A 125 0.58 -5.05 -26.97
C PHE A 125 0.69 -6.15 -28.02
N ASP A 126 1.83 -6.84 -28.04
CA ASP A 126 2.16 -7.95 -28.93
C ASP A 126 2.51 -9.19 -28.11
N GLY A 127 1.49 -9.99 -27.81
CA GLY A 127 1.63 -11.21 -27.02
C GLY A 127 1.94 -10.98 -25.53
N GLY A 128 2.11 -12.09 -24.83
CA GLY A 128 2.57 -12.14 -23.44
C GLY A 128 4.03 -12.56 -23.39
N LYS A 129 4.75 -12.08 -22.39
CA LYS A 129 6.12 -12.48 -22.07
C LYS A 129 6.19 -12.88 -20.60
N SER A 130 6.97 -13.91 -20.30
CA SER A 130 7.29 -14.31 -18.94
C SER A 130 8.73 -13.92 -18.64
N TRP A 131 8.98 -13.51 -17.41
CA TRP A 131 10.31 -13.28 -16.87
C TRP A 131 10.45 -14.03 -15.57
N SER A 132 11.51 -14.83 -15.46
CA SER A 132 11.80 -15.60 -14.26
C SER A 132 12.69 -14.79 -13.31
N LEU A 133 12.26 -14.69 -12.05
CA LEU A 133 12.94 -13.96 -10.98
C LEU A 133 13.30 -14.92 -9.85
N ILE A 134 14.46 -14.71 -9.21
CA ILE A 134 14.85 -15.49 -8.03
C ILE A 134 14.56 -14.64 -6.78
N VAL A 135 13.59 -15.06 -5.98
CA VAL A 135 13.26 -14.40 -4.71
C VAL A 135 13.52 -15.38 -3.58
N ASP A 136 14.46 -15.04 -2.71
CA ASP A 136 14.93 -15.89 -1.60
C ASP A 136 15.30 -17.33 -2.04
N GLY A 137 15.94 -17.46 -3.21
CA GLY A 137 16.35 -18.75 -3.78
C GLY A 137 15.23 -19.55 -4.45
N ILE A 138 14.02 -19.00 -4.53
CA ILE A 138 12.87 -19.62 -5.19
C ILE A 138 12.57 -18.88 -6.50
N GLU A 139 12.39 -19.65 -7.57
CA GLU A 139 12.04 -19.13 -8.89
C GLU A 139 10.58 -18.69 -8.96
N ILE A 140 10.33 -17.48 -9.45
CA ILE A 140 9.00 -16.87 -9.61
C ILE A 140 8.86 -16.36 -11.04
N ASP A 141 7.89 -16.90 -11.77
CA ASP A 141 7.53 -16.43 -13.11
C ASP A 141 6.58 -15.23 -13.04
N VAL A 142 6.99 -14.15 -13.69
CA VAL A 142 6.20 -12.92 -13.82
C VAL A 142 5.79 -12.72 -15.26
N GLU A 143 4.48 -12.81 -15.51
CA GLU A 143 3.89 -12.59 -16.83
C GLU A 143 3.48 -11.13 -17.03
N TYR A 144 3.82 -10.57 -18.19
CA TYR A 144 3.40 -9.24 -18.61
C TYR A 144 3.06 -9.17 -20.11
N LYS A 145 2.37 -8.10 -20.52
CA LYS A 145 1.99 -7.86 -21.92
C LYS A 145 3.06 -7.00 -22.59
N LYS A 146 3.68 -7.49 -23.66
CA LYS A 146 4.74 -6.74 -24.36
C LYS A 146 4.17 -5.49 -25.02
N ALA A 147 4.52 -4.31 -24.53
CA ALA A 147 4.03 -3.04 -25.06
C ALA A 147 4.52 -2.79 -26.49
N VAL A 148 3.64 -2.27 -27.35
CA VAL A 148 3.94 -1.81 -28.72
C VAL A 148 3.78 -0.30 -28.82
N SER A 149 2.70 0.22 -28.25
CA SER A 149 2.45 1.65 -28.14
C SER A 149 1.39 1.96 -27.08
N TYR A 150 1.35 3.19 -26.61
CA TYR A 150 0.32 3.65 -25.67
C TYR A 150 -0.04 5.12 -25.86
N ALA A 151 -1.23 5.50 -25.36
CA ALA A 151 -1.87 6.78 -25.68
C ALA A 151 -1.01 8.02 -25.40
N HIS A 152 -0.19 8.00 -24.34
CA HIS A 152 0.68 9.11 -23.94
C HIS A 152 1.65 9.53 -25.05
N GLN A 153 2.16 8.58 -25.84
CA GLN A 153 3.14 8.82 -26.91
C GLN A 153 2.59 9.63 -28.09
N HIS A 154 1.26 9.74 -28.20
CA HIS A 154 0.58 10.35 -29.34
C HIS A 154 -0.41 11.43 -28.91
N PHE A 155 -0.37 11.84 -27.64
CA PHE A 155 -1.39 12.71 -27.05
C PHE A 155 -1.29 14.17 -27.52
N ALA A 156 -0.17 14.60 -28.14
CA ALA A 156 0.00 15.94 -28.69
C ALA A 156 -1.15 16.36 -29.64
N LYS A 157 -1.71 15.40 -30.39
CA LYS A 157 -2.87 15.61 -31.28
C LYS A 157 -4.16 16.04 -30.54
N GLN A 158 -4.27 15.74 -29.25
CA GLN A 158 -5.40 16.14 -28.41
C GLN A 158 -5.15 17.47 -27.68
N LEU A 159 -3.90 17.91 -27.62
CA LEU A 159 -3.51 19.18 -27.00
C LEU A 159 -3.50 20.35 -27.99
N CYS A 160 -3.34 20.06 -29.28
CA CYS A 160 -3.20 21.06 -30.32
C CYS A 160 -4.39 21.10 -31.29
N ASP A 161 -4.63 22.25 -31.89
CA ASP A 161 -5.57 22.42 -32.99
C ASP A 161 -5.02 21.88 -34.34
N LYS A 162 -5.80 22.04 -35.41
CA LYS A 162 -5.41 21.60 -36.75
C LYS A 162 -4.24 22.39 -37.34
N GLN A 163 -3.96 23.57 -36.80
CA GLN A 163 -2.86 24.46 -37.17
C GLN A 163 -1.59 24.15 -36.35
N GLY A 164 -1.66 23.18 -35.43
CA GLY A 164 -0.55 22.77 -34.58
C GLY A 164 -0.26 23.74 -33.44
N GLN A 165 -1.22 24.59 -33.06
CA GLN A 165 -1.13 25.47 -31.89
C GLN A 165 -1.82 24.83 -30.68
N LEU A 166 -1.30 25.11 -29.48
CA LEU A 166 -1.89 24.64 -28.23
C LEU A 166 -3.32 25.17 -28.10
N LEU A 167 -4.26 24.30 -27.75
CA LEU A 167 -5.65 24.68 -27.58
C LEU A 167 -5.79 25.75 -26.47
N GLY A 168 -6.63 26.74 -26.71
CA GLY A 168 -7.01 27.73 -25.69
C GLY A 168 -8.18 27.29 -24.82
N GLN A 169 -8.97 26.33 -25.28
CA GLN A 169 -10.16 25.82 -24.60
C GLN A 169 -9.86 24.52 -23.83
N SER A 170 -10.65 24.25 -22.80
CA SER A 170 -10.55 23.00 -22.03
C SER A 170 -10.80 21.78 -22.89
N ILE A 171 -10.16 20.67 -22.52
CA ILE A 171 -10.30 19.38 -23.18
C ILE A 171 -10.86 18.33 -22.22
N GLY A 172 -11.67 17.42 -22.76
CA GLY A 172 -12.21 16.30 -22.00
C GLY A 172 -11.12 15.33 -21.56
N VAL A 173 -10.98 15.13 -20.25
CA VAL A 173 -10.03 14.22 -19.64
C VAL A 173 -10.62 12.81 -19.63
N ALA A 174 -9.82 11.84 -20.08
CA ALA A 174 -10.20 10.44 -20.07
C ALA A 174 -9.85 9.78 -18.72
N GLY A 175 -10.59 8.74 -18.35
CA GLY A 175 -10.38 8.00 -17.10
C GLY A 175 -8.98 7.36 -16.97
N TRP A 176 -8.30 7.09 -18.08
CA TRP A 176 -6.91 6.61 -18.07
C TRP A 176 -5.89 7.72 -17.82
N LEU A 177 -6.23 8.98 -18.08
CA LEU A 177 -5.39 10.15 -17.84
C LEU A 177 -5.54 10.65 -16.39
N TYR A 178 -6.76 10.55 -15.86
CA TYR A 178 -7.06 10.78 -14.45
C TYR A 178 -7.81 9.55 -13.91
N PRO A 179 -7.09 8.54 -13.37
CA PRO A 179 -7.69 7.38 -12.74
C PRO A 179 -8.68 7.79 -11.65
N GLY A 180 -9.95 7.45 -11.85
CA GLY A 180 -11.02 7.83 -10.94
C GLY A 180 -11.85 9.05 -11.35
N SER A 181 -11.52 9.71 -12.47
CA SER A 181 -12.46 10.60 -13.15
C SER A 181 -13.54 9.77 -13.83
N VAL A 182 -14.80 10.12 -13.61
CA VAL A 182 -15.95 9.39 -14.15
C VAL A 182 -16.85 10.39 -14.86
N VAL A 183 -17.31 10.00 -16.04
CA VAL A 183 -18.47 10.63 -16.68
C VAL A 183 -19.69 10.31 -15.80
N ARG A 184 -20.30 11.33 -15.19
CA ARG A 184 -21.38 11.11 -14.20
C ARG A 184 -22.60 10.42 -14.81
N HIS A 185 -22.87 10.64 -16.10
CA HIS A 185 -23.96 9.97 -16.81
C HIS A 185 -23.56 9.60 -18.25
N VAL A 186 -23.65 8.32 -18.61
CA VAL A 186 -23.32 7.80 -19.96
C VAL A 186 -24.19 8.45 -21.04
N ALA A 187 -25.46 8.76 -20.75
CA ALA A 187 -26.35 9.47 -21.66
C ALA A 187 -25.94 10.94 -21.91
N PHE A 188 -25.19 11.54 -20.99
CA PHE A 188 -24.71 12.93 -21.03
C PHE A 188 -23.18 12.96 -21.00
N THR A 189 -22.57 12.10 -21.82
CA THR A 189 -21.11 11.91 -21.82
C THR A 189 -20.36 13.19 -22.20
N LYS A 190 -20.99 14.10 -22.94
CA LYS A 190 -20.40 15.38 -23.31
C LYS A 190 -20.56 16.42 -22.20
N GLU A 191 -21.70 16.47 -21.52
CA GLU A 191 -22.03 17.49 -20.51
C GLU A 191 -21.47 17.17 -19.12
N THR A 192 -21.18 15.90 -18.83
CA THR A 192 -20.68 15.46 -17.52
C THR A 192 -19.23 14.99 -17.55
N ARG A 193 -18.54 15.29 -18.65
CA ARG A 193 -17.12 14.96 -18.81
C ARG A 193 -16.29 15.85 -17.91
N PHE A 194 -15.32 15.27 -17.23
CA PHE A 194 -14.29 16.05 -16.56
C PHE A 194 -13.45 16.75 -17.64
N GLU A 195 -13.29 18.06 -17.53
CA GLU A 195 -12.52 18.87 -18.49
C GLU A 195 -11.39 19.58 -17.79
N GLU A 196 -10.26 19.71 -18.47
CA GLU A 196 -9.07 20.39 -17.97
C GLU A 196 -8.51 21.35 -19.00
N LYS A 197 -7.82 22.39 -18.53
CA LYS A 197 -7.02 23.23 -19.42
C LYS A 197 -5.93 22.37 -20.07
N PRO A 198 -5.55 22.61 -21.34
CA PRO A 198 -4.55 21.80 -22.02
C PRO A 198 -3.22 21.67 -21.28
N GLN A 199 -2.80 22.71 -20.56
CA GLN A 199 -1.59 22.69 -19.71
C GLN A 199 -1.71 21.71 -18.53
N LEU A 200 -2.88 21.64 -17.89
CA LEU A 200 -3.13 20.73 -16.77
C LEU A 200 -3.33 19.30 -17.26
N ALA A 201 -4.02 19.10 -18.38
CA ALA A 201 -4.11 17.81 -19.04
C ALA A 201 -2.74 17.30 -19.51
N PHE A 202 -1.86 18.20 -19.98
CA PHE A 202 -0.47 17.89 -20.28
C PHE A 202 0.28 17.42 -19.03
N ALA A 203 0.13 18.11 -17.89
CA ALA A 203 0.73 17.66 -16.62
C ALA A 203 0.23 16.26 -16.20
N LEU A 204 -1.07 15.98 -16.35
CA LEU A 204 -1.64 14.66 -15.99
C LEU A 204 -1.01 13.49 -16.75
N LEU A 205 -0.50 13.70 -17.99
CA LEU A 205 0.19 12.65 -18.75
C LEU A 205 1.40 12.10 -18.00
N TYR A 206 2.03 12.94 -17.18
CA TYR A 206 3.23 12.60 -16.43
C TYR A 206 2.93 12.05 -15.04
N ALA A 207 1.66 11.95 -14.62
CA ALA A 207 1.32 11.41 -13.31
C ALA A 207 1.83 9.97 -13.15
N LEU A 208 1.81 9.18 -14.24
CA LEU A 208 2.31 7.81 -14.22
C LEU A 208 3.82 7.69 -13.97
N VAL A 209 4.59 8.78 -14.14
CA VAL A 209 6.04 8.81 -13.90
C VAL A 209 6.32 8.92 -12.41
N ALA A 210 5.52 9.70 -11.69
CA ALA A 210 5.76 10.02 -10.28
C ALA A 210 4.81 9.30 -9.32
N CYS A 211 3.81 8.54 -9.78
CA CYS A 211 3.04 7.66 -8.89
C CYS A 211 3.83 6.40 -8.51
N HIS A 212 3.54 5.83 -7.33
CA HIS A 212 4.06 4.53 -6.92
C HIS A 212 3.03 3.42 -7.12
N TYR A 213 3.52 2.20 -7.37
CA TYR A 213 2.69 1.05 -7.73
C TYR A 213 3.00 -0.14 -6.83
N PHE A 214 1.95 -0.77 -6.30
CA PHE A 214 2.09 -2.02 -5.56
C PHE A 214 1.15 -3.09 -6.09
N VAL A 215 1.57 -4.35 -5.95
CA VAL A 215 0.83 -5.55 -6.31
C VAL A 215 0.18 -6.13 -5.06
N LEU A 216 -1.14 -6.30 -5.10
CA LEU A 216 -1.90 -6.94 -4.04
C LEU A 216 -2.48 -8.25 -4.56
N ARG A 217 -2.17 -9.37 -3.90
CA ARG A 217 -2.73 -10.68 -4.24
C ARG A 217 -3.70 -11.15 -3.17
N SER A 218 -4.83 -11.71 -3.60
CA SER A 218 -5.79 -12.28 -2.65
C SER A 218 -5.28 -13.58 -2.05
N HIS A 219 -5.26 -13.65 -0.72
CA HIS A 219 -4.95 -14.87 0.04
C HIS A 219 -5.91 -16.04 -0.20
N THR A 220 -7.07 -15.80 -0.81
CA THR A 220 -8.08 -16.82 -1.09
C THR A 220 -8.22 -17.13 -2.58
N LYS A 221 -7.74 -16.23 -3.44
CA LYS A 221 -7.82 -16.33 -4.91
C LYS A 221 -6.51 -15.83 -5.50
N LEU A 222 -5.47 -16.66 -5.46
CA LEU A 222 -4.08 -16.29 -5.81
C LEU A 222 -3.93 -15.75 -7.24
N GLU A 223 -4.78 -16.20 -8.16
CA GLU A 223 -4.84 -15.73 -9.55
C GLU A 223 -5.41 -14.31 -9.67
N GLN A 224 -6.21 -13.87 -8.69
CA GLN A 224 -6.79 -12.52 -8.68
C GLN A 224 -5.78 -11.52 -8.14
N THR A 225 -5.17 -10.78 -9.06
CA THR A 225 -4.24 -9.69 -8.75
C THR A 225 -4.98 -8.37 -8.74
N GLN A 226 -4.71 -7.53 -7.75
CA GLN A 226 -5.11 -6.14 -7.66
C GLN A 226 -3.86 -5.26 -7.69
N TYR A 227 -4.03 -3.98 -8.00
CA TYR A 227 -2.94 -3.01 -8.00
C TYR A 227 -3.32 -1.81 -7.15
N ALA A 228 -2.42 -1.39 -6.27
CA ALA A 228 -2.54 -0.14 -5.55
C ALA A 228 -1.73 0.95 -6.27
N LEU A 229 -2.39 2.05 -6.56
CA LEU A 229 -1.78 3.28 -7.06
C LEU A 229 -1.64 4.25 -5.89
N VAL A 230 -0.42 4.63 -5.56
CA VAL A 230 -0.13 5.63 -4.52
C VAL A 230 0.23 6.95 -5.19
N ILE A 231 -0.51 7.99 -4.83
CA ILE A 231 -0.42 9.37 -5.31
C ILE A 231 0.11 10.20 -4.14
N PRO A 232 1.42 10.54 -4.10
CA PRO A 232 1.99 11.35 -3.04
C PRO A 232 1.45 12.77 -3.03
N GLU A 233 1.48 13.39 -1.85
CA GLU A 233 1.39 14.84 -1.77
C GLU A 233 2.75 15.47 -2.07
N VAL A 234 2.93 15.92 -3.31
CA VAL A 234 4.14 16.65 -3.70
C VAL A 234 4.01 18.13 -3.33
N VAL A 235 4.90 18.59 -2.46
CA VAL A 235 5.01 20.02 -2.08
C VAL A 235 6.29 20.68 -2.58
N ASP A 236 7.30 19.87 -2.90
CA ASP A 236 8.59 20.27 -3.45
C ASP A 236 9.00 19.28 -4.55
N LEU A 237 9.16 19.77 -5.78
CA LEU A 237 9.45 18.97 -6.97
C LEU A 237 10.85 18.37 -6.95
N GLU A 238 11.82 19.08 -6.37
CA GLU A 238 13.23 18.68 -6.40
C GLU A 238 13.51 17.64 -5.33
N ILE A 239 13.05 17.88 -4.10
CA ILE A 239 13.18 16.93 -2.99
C ILE A 239 12.49 15.61 -3.36
N TYR A 240 11.25 15.69 -3.82
CA TYR A 240 10.48 14.51 -4.22
C TYR A 240 11.19 13.70 -5.32
N ALA A 241 11.75 14.37 -6.33
CA ALA A 241 12.46 13.70 -7.41
C ALA A 241 13.71 12.96 -6.90
N GLN A 242 14.47 13.58 -5.99
CA GLN A 242 15.65 12.95 -5.38
C GLN A 242 15.26 11.72 -4.56
N GLU A 243 14.22 11.82 -3.73
CA GLU A 243 13.69 10.70 -2.95
C GLU A 243 13.23 9.55 -3.84
N TYR A 244 12.46 9.85 -4.89
CA TYR A 244 11.98 8.85 -5.83
C TYR A 244 13.14 8.13 -6.54
N TRP A 245 14.15 8.87 -7.02
CA TRP A 245 15.30 8.25 -7.70
C TRP A 245 16.12 7.36 -6.76
N ASN A 246 16.19 7.68 -5.47
CA ASN A 246 16.86 6.85 -4.47
C ASN A 246 16.14 5.52 -4.22
N LEU A 247 14.83 5.43 -4.53
CA LEU A 247 14.05 4.20 -4.41
C LEU A 247 14.22 3.23 -5.60
N GLY A 248 15.02 3.57 -6.62
CA GLY A 248 15.17 2.80 -7.86
C GLY A 248 15.80 1.40 -7.75
N ASN A 249 16.22 0.99 -6.55
CA ASN A 249 16.92 -0.28 -6.28
C ASN A 249 16.12 -1.26 -5.40
N LEU A 250 14.79 -1.14 -5.36
CA LEU A 250 13.95 -2.09 -4.64
C LEU A 250 13.88 -3.45 -5.37
N ASP A 251 13.75 -4.53 -4.61
CA ASP A 251 13.59 -5.88 -5.16
C ASP A 251 12.13 -6.14 -5.54
N TYR A 252 11.86 -7.12 -6.39
CA TYR A 252 10.50 -7.46 -6.82
C TYR A 252 9.52 -7.68 -5.64
N LYS A 253 10.01 -8.30 -4.56
CA LYS A 253 9.26 -8.55 -3.31
C LYS A 253 8.79 -7.28 -2.61
N ASP A 254 9.52 -6.18 -2.72
CA ASP A 254 9.19 -4.92 -2.04
C ASP A 254 7.93 -4.25 -2.62
N PHE A 255 7.54 -4.61 -3.84
CA PHE A 255 6.35 -4.09 -4.49
C PHE A 255 5.06 -4.84 -4.10
N HIS A 256 5.15 -5.86 -3.24
CA HIS A 256 4.00 -6.61 -2.77
C HIS A 256 3.43 -6.06 -1.46
N VAL A 257 2.11 -5.87 -1.43
CA VAL A 257 1.34 -5.37 -0.28
C VAL A 257 0.13 -6.24 0.00
N SER A 258 -0.33 -6.21 1.25
CA SER A 258 -1.44 -7.04 1.73
C SER A 258 -2.78 -6.29 1.83
N SER A 259 -2.76 -4.96 1.83
CA SER A 259 -3.96 -4.11 1.89
C SER A 259 -3.71 -2.70 1.31
N LEU A 260 -4.76 -1.88 1.25
CA LEU A 260 -4.65 -0.46 0.86
C LEU A 260 -3.83 0.33 1.89
N GLY A 261 -4.09 0.13 3.19
CA GLY A 261 -3.33 0.77 4.26
C GLY A 261 -1.86 0.33 4.27
N ASP A 262 -1.58 -0.94 3.95
CA ASP A 262 -0.22 -1.45 3.81
C ASP A 262 0.53 -0.71 2.70
N ALA A 263 -0.10 -0.51 1.54
CA ALA A 263 0.49 0.27 0.44
C ALA A 263 0.78 1.73 0.86
N ALA A 264 -0.16 2.37 1.56
CA ALA A 264 -0.01 3.74 2.02
C ALA A 264 1.15 3.89 3.02
N LEU A 265 1.15 3.09 4.09
CA LEU A 265 2.16 3.19 5.14
C LEU A 265 3.52 2.67 4.64
N LYS A 266 3.56 1.63 3.80
CA LYS A 266 4.80 1.18 3.17
C LYS A 266 5.46 2.28 2.35
N PHE A 267 4.68 2.99 1.53
CA PHE A 267 5.16 4.16 0.79
C PHE A 267 5.68 5.26 1.72
N LEU A 268 4.85 5.73 2.66
CA LEU A 268 5.21 6.84 3.56
C LEU A 268 6.40 6.50 4.46
N THR A 269 6.60 5.22 4.81
CA THR A 269 7.76 4.78 5.61
C THR A 269 9.03 4.54 4.79
N TYR A 270 8.95 4.17 3.51
CA TYR A 270 10.12 4.12 2.62
C TYR A 270 10.73 5.51 2.44
N GLU A 271 9.90 6.55 2.29
CA GLU A 271 10.36 7.94 2.24
C GLU A 271 11.05 8.35 3.56
N THR A 272 10.63 7.80 4.71
CA THR A 272 11.29 8.06 6.01
C THR A 272 12.66 7.37 6.15
N ILE A 273 12.99 6.38 5.32
CA ILE A 273 14.34 5.79 5.28
C ILE A 273 15.33 6.71 4.54
N VAL A 274 14.82 7.61 3.68
CA VAL A 274 15.62 8.59 2.92
C VAL A 274 15.79 9.91 3.68
N GLU A 275 15.06 10.13 4.78
CA GLU A 275 15.10 11.39 5.51
C GLU A 275 16.23 11.51 6.54
N LEU A 276 17.27 12.24 6.11
CA LEU A 276 18.00 13.22 6.92
C LEU A 276 17.61 14.67 6.53
N ALA A 277 16.59 14.88 5.70
CA ALA A 277 16.45 16.15 4.96
C ALA A 277 15.49 17.18 5.57
N ILE A 278 14.28 16.83 6.06
CA ILE A 278 13.34 17.82 6.64
C ILE A 278 12.49 17.21 7.78
N PRO A 279 12.86 17.41 9.06
CA PRO A 279 12.21 16.74 10.20
C PRO A 279 10.73 17.07 10.51
N ASP A 280 10.09 18.04 9.84
CA ASP A 280 8.81 18.63 10.30
C ASP A 280 7.67 18.65 9.27
N GLN A 281 7.75 17.87 8.19
CA GLN A 281 6.68 17.88 7.19
C GLN A 281 5.71 16.70 7.37
N GLU A 282 4.42 17.00 7.52
CA GLU A 282 3.34 16.00 7.47
C GLU A 282 3.43 15.21 6.15
N LYS A 283 3.61 13.89 6.24
CA LYS A 283 3.65 13.02 5.07
C LYS A 283 2.27 12.49 4.76
N ARG A 284 1.78 12.79 3.55
CA ARG A 284 0.46 12.35 3.10
C ARG A 284 0.50 11.71 1.72
N CYS A 285 -0.39 10.75 1.52
CA CYS A 285 -0.61 10.15 0.21
C CYS A 285 -2.07 9.76 0.03
N GLN A 286 -2.49 9.68 -1.23
CA GLN A 286 -3.77 9.11 -1.62
C GLN A 286 -3.50 7.76 -2.27
N VAL A 287 -4.20 6.71 -1.82
CA VAL A 287 -4.08 5.37 -2.39
C VAL A 287 -5.39 4.97 -3.04
N MET A 288 -5.31 4.45 -4.25
CA MET A 288 -6.43 3.88 -4.99
C MET A 288 -6.17 2.40 -5.28
N LEU A 289 -7.12 1.53 -4.93
CA LEU A 289 -7.03 0.10 -5.22
C LEU A 289 -7.83 -0.25 -6.48
N PHE A 290 -7.20 -0.93 -7.42
CA PHE A 290 -7.78 -1.38 -8.69
C PHE A 290 -7.89 -2.89 -8.74
N GLY A 291 -9.10 -3.40 -9.02
CA GLY A 291 -9.32 -4.84 -9.18
C GLY A 291 -10.55 -5.18 -10.00
N THR A 292 -10.69 -6.46 -10.32
CA THR A 292 -11.82 -6.95 -11.12
C THR A 292 -13.08 -7.09 -10.27
N VAL A 293 -14.18 -6.52 -10.76
CA VAL A 293 -15.52 -6.64 -10.16
C VAL A 293 -16.41 -7.51 -11.05
N ILE A 294 -17.46 -8.11 -10.48
CA ILE A 294 -18.28 -9.14 -11.14
C ILE A 294 -18.87 -8.64 -12.48
N TRP A 295 -19.23 -7.36 -12.55
CA TRP A 295 -19.84 -6.74 -13.74
C TRP A 295 -18.84 -6.18 -14.76
N SER A 296 -17.54 -6.14 -14.45
CA SER A 296 -16.50 -5.68 -15.38
C SER A 296 -15.27 -6.58 -15.25
N LYS A 297 -15.31 -7.71 -15.97
CA LYS A 297 -14.19 -8.68 -15.98
C LYS A 297 -13.01 -8.22 -16.82
N GLN A 298 -13.25 -7.34 -17.80
CA GLN A 298 -12.25 -6.88 -18.77
C GLN A 298 -11.43 -5.68 -18.27
N GLN A 299 -11.93 -4.93 -17.28
CA GLN A 299 -11.25 -3.77 -16.71
C GLN A 299 -11.21 -3.86 -15.18
N LYS A 300 -10.09 -3.49 -14.59
CA LYS A 300 -9.97 -3.30 -13.15
C LYS A 300 -10.65 -1.98 -12.78
N THR A 301 -11.72 -2.07 -12.01
CA THR A 301 -12.42 -0.90 -11.51
C THR A 301 -11.72 -0.41 -10.24
N ARG A 302 -11.81 0.89 -9.95
CA ARG A 302 -11.43 1.43 -8.63
C ARG A 302 -12.36 0.84 -7.58
N ILE A 303 -11.81 0.06 -6.66
CA ILE A 303 -12.55 -0.64 -5.60
C ILE A 303 -12.58 0.20 -4.32
N GLU A 304 -11.47 0.84 -3.99
CA GLU A 304 -11.30 1.57 -2.74
C GLU A 304 -10.38 2.78 -2.93
N ILE A 305 -10.57 3.79 -2.09
CA ILE A 305 -9.72 4.99 -2.03
C ILE A 305 -9.56 5.41 -0.58
N ALA A 306 -8.35 5.79 -0.19
CA ALA A 306 -8.11 6.47 1.09
C ALA A 306 -7.09 7.60 0.91
N VAL A 307 -7.22 8.62 1.74
CA VAL A 307 -6.19 9.63 1.98
C VAL A 307 -5.58 9.32 3.33
N VAL A 308 -4.27 9.22 3.39
CA VAL A 308 -3.52 8.79 4.56
C VAL A 308 -2.53 9.87 4.95
N GLU A 309 -2.48 10.17 6.24
CA GLU A 309 -1.52 11.04 6.87
C GLU A 309 -0.76 10.23 7.91
N ALA A 310 0.56 10.12 7.75
CA ALA A 310 1.39 9.36 8.69
C ALA A 310 1.68 10.20 9.92
N THR A 311 1.32 9.66 11.09
CA THR A 311 1.74 10.19 12.40
C THR A 311 2.89 9.36 12.94
N GLU A 312 3.65 9.90 13.90
CA GLU A 312 4.75 9.19 14.56
C GLU A 312 4.30 7.86 15.18
N ILE A 313 3.13 7.84 15.83
CA ILE A 313 2.56 6.63 16.44
C ILE A 313 2.23 5.59 15.36
N MET A 314 1.63 6.02 14.23
CA MET A 314 1.34 5.10 13.13
C MET A 314 2.62 4.52 12.52
N ASP A 315 3.64 5.36 12.29
CA ASP A 315 4.94 4.94 11.77
C ASP A 315 5.61 3.94 12.73
N PHE A 316 5.65 4.25 14.03
CA PHE A 316 6.21 3.36 15.06
C PHE A 316 5.52 2.00 15.07
N ILE A 317 4.18 1.98 15.13
CA ILE A 317 3.42 0.72 15.20
C ILE A 317 3.54 -0.06 13.88
N TYR A 318 3.53 0.61 12.74
CA TYR A 318 3.72 -0.05 11.45
C TYR A 318 5.12 -0.66 11.36
N LYS A 319 6.19 0.07 11.71
CA LYS A 319 7.57 -0.45 11.78
C LYS A 319 7.68 -1.63 12.75
N LEU A 320 7.06 -1.54 13.94
CA LEU A 320 7.02 -2.65 14.89
C LEU A 320 6.34 -3.89 14.29
N SER A 321 5.28 -3.71 13.49
CA SER A 321 4.61 -4.81 12.80
C SER A 321 5.54 -5.48 11.77
N ARG A 322 6.39 -4.72 11.07
CA ARG A 322 7.38 -5.27 10.12
C ARG A 322 8.45 -6.11 10.81
N ILE A 323 8.84 -5.76 12.02
CA ILE A 323 9.80 -6.51 12.85
C ILE A 323 9.13 -7.75 13.48
N SER A 324 7.84 -7.63 13.80
CA SER A 324 7.09 -8.69 14.50
C SER A 324 6.60 -9.80 13.58
N PHE A 325 6.34 -9.50 12.31
CA PHE A 325 5.78 -10.45 11.34
C PHE A 325 6.63 -10.54 10.07
N PRO A 326 6.74 -11.73 9.45
CA PRO A 326 7.41 -11.86 8.15
C PRO A 326 6.70 -10.99 7.10
N GLU A 327 7.45 -10.45 6.15
CA GLU A 327 6.91 -9.54 5.13
C GLU A 327 5.97 -10.25 4.15
N TYR A 328 6.40 -11.40 3.65
CA TYR A 328 5.65 -12.23 2.73
C TYR A 328 5.95 -13.71 2.99
N GLN A 329 5.22 -14.55 2.25
CA GLN A 329 5.52 -15.95 2.04
C GLN A 329 5.47 -16.24 0.55
N ILE A 330 6.29 -17.19 0.10
CA ILE A 330 6.21 -17.73 -1.26
C ILE A 330 5.38 -19.01 -1.19
N ILE A 331 4.29 -19.05 -1.96
CA ILE A 331 3.39 -20.21 -2.00
C ILE A 331 3.36 -20.78 -3.41
N GLU A 332 3.50 -22.09 -3.51
CA GLU A 332 3.30 -22.84 -4.74
C GLU A 332 1.79 -23.08 -4.96
N TYR A 333 1.30 -22.71 -6.14
CA TYR A 333 -0.07 -22.95 -6.57
C TYR A 333 -0.12 -23.24 -8.07
N LYS A 334 -0.71 -24.39 -8.45
CA LYS A 334 -0.78 -24.87 -9.85
C LYS A 334 0.60 -24.83 -10.55
N ASN A 335 1.63 -25.33 -9.87
CA ASN A 335 3.02 -25.37 -10.35
C ASN A 335 3.63 -24.00 -10.64
N LYS A 336 3.12 -22.93 -10.01
CA LYS A 336 3.67 -21.58 -10.06
C LYS A 336 3.88 -21.04 -8.66
N ASN A 337 4.96 -20.32 -8.45
CA ASN A 337 5.26 -19.68 -7.17
C ASN A 337 4.70 -18.26 -7.14
N PHE A 338 4.09 -17.88 -6.02
CA PHE A 338 3.51 -16.55 -5.82
C PHE A 338 4.00 -15.93 -4.51
N ILE A 339 4.35 -14.65 -4.56
CA ILE A 339 4.57 -13.83 -3.36
C ILE A 339 3.21 -13.42 -2.80
N ILE A 340 3.02 -13.69 -1.51
CA ILE A 340 1.85 -13.26 -0.75
C ILE A 340 2.32 -12.51 0.48
N SER A 341 2.07 -11.20 0.52
CA SER A 341 2.35 -10.36 1.68
C SER A 341 1.54 -10.78 2.90
N ASN A 342 2.05 -10.53 4.09
CA ASN A 342 1.40 -10.96 5.32
C ASN A 342 0.09 -10.19 5.60
N MET A 343 -1.06 -10.89 5.53
CA MET A 343 -2.39 -10.30 5.78
C MET A 343 -2.50 -9.56 7.12
N PHE A 344 -1.80 -10.04 8.15
CA PHE A 344 -1.88 -9.45 9.48
C PHE A 344 -1.24 -8.05 9.49
N ARG A 345 -0.14 -7.87 8.75
CA ARG A 345 0.45 -6.54 8.53
C ARG A 345 -0.53 -5.60 7.84
N GLY A 346 -1.24 -6.09 6.81
CA GLY A 346 -2.25 -5.28 6.12
C GLY A 346 -3.44 -4.92 6.98
N THR A 347 -3.89 -5.84 7.84
CA THR A 347 -4.99 -5.53 8.78
C THR A 347 -4.57 -4.50 9.81
N ILE A 348 -3.35 -4.61 10.35
CA ILE A 348 -2.77 -3.58 11.22
C ILE A 348 -2.73 -2.24 10.49
N ALA A 349 -2.20 -2.21 9.27
CA ALA A 349 -2.07 -0.99 8.49
C ALA A 349 -3.44 -0.34 8.18
N ASP A 350 -4.43 -1.13 7.77
CA ASP A 350 -5.80 -0.65 7.54
C ASP A 350 -6.45 -0.09 8.81
N ASN A 351 -6.20 -0.72 9.97
CA ASN A 351 -6.69 -0.20 11.25
C ASN A 351 -6.05 1.15 11.57
N LEU A 352 -4.73 1.27 11.44
CA LEU A 352 -3.99 2.51 11.69
C LEU A 352 -4.50 3.64 10.80
N VAL A 353 -4.65 3.39 9.49
CA VAL A 353 -5.18 4.38 8.54
C VAL A 353 -6.61 4.82 8.89
N LYS A 354 -7.41 3.93 9.47
CA LYS A 354 -8.78 4.24 9.91
C LYS A 354 -8.85 4.89 11.30
N GLY A 355 -7.72 5.13 11.95
CA GLY A 355 -7.65 5.66 13.32
C GLY A 355 -8.06 4.65 14.40
N PHE A 356 -8.09 3.36 14.08
CA PHE A 356 -8.34 2.30 15.06
C PHE A 356 -7.03 1.80 15.68
N PRO A 357 -7.07 1.26 16.92
CA PRO A 357 -5.94 0.53 17.48
C PRO A 357 -5.49 -0.60 16.54
N TRP A 358 -4.19 -0.88 16.50
CA TRP A 358 -3.61 -1.89 15.60
C TRP A 358 -4.30 -3.26 15.70
N TRP A 359 -4.82 -3.59 16.87
CA TRP A 359 -5.47 -4.85 17.18
C TRP A 359 -6.98 -4.90 16.94
N ALA A 360 -7.61 -3.79 16.54
CA ALA A 360 -9.05 -3.75 16.29
C ALA A 360 -9.44 -4.73 15.17
N ASN A 361 -10.65 -5.28 15.23
CA ASN A 361 -11.23 -6.11 14.17
C ASN A 361 -10.44 -7.39 13.81
N LEU A 362 -9.36 -7.73 14.53
CA LEU A 362 -8.56 -8.92 14.24
C LEU A 362 -9.40 -10.21 14.33
N TYR A 363 -10.48 -10.21 15.10
CA TYR A 363 -11.43 -11.32 15.18
C TYR A 363 -11.93 -11.79 13.81
N THR A 364 -11.99 -10.89 12.82
CA THR A 364 -12.41 -11.22 11.45
C THR A 364 -11.44 -12.19 10.77
N ILE A 365 -10.13 -12.03 11.03
CA ILE A 365 -9.09 -12.96 10.59
C ILE A 365 -9.21 -14.28 11.35
N PHE A 366 -9.37 -14.22 12.68
CA PHE A 366 -9.48 -15.39 13.54
C PHE A 366 -10.68 -16.29 13.25
N LYS A 367 -11.78 -15.71 12.74
CA LYS A 367 -12.97 -16.47 12.32
C LYS A 367 -12.70 -17.38 11.12
N ASN A 368 -11.72 -17.04 10.28
CA ASN A 368 -11.37 -17.83 9.11
C ASN A 368 -10.24 -18.81 9.45
N LYS A 369 -10.58 -20.09 9.59
CA LYS A 369 -9.63 -21.16 9.93
C LYS A 369 -8.43 -21.25 8.97
N ASN A 370 -8.62 -20.90 7.69
CA ASN A 370 -7.54 -20.92 6.71
C ASN A 370 -6.57 -19.76 6.91
N LEU A 371 -7.08 -18.60 7.36
CA LEU A 371 -6.28 -17.41 7.61
C LEU A 371 -5.57 -17.47 8.98
N PHE A 372 -6.19 -18.10 9.98
CA PHE A 372 -5.62 -18.25 11.32
C PHE A 372 -4.25 -18.96 11.32
N LYS A 373 -4.02 -19.91 10.40
CA LYS A 373 -2.74 -20.63 10.27
C LYS A 373 -1.56 -19.71 9.97
N PHE A 374 -1.80 -18.53 9.41
CA PHE A 374 -0.77 -17.56 9.04
C PHE A 374 -0.39 -16.61 10.19
N ILE A 375 -1.07 -16.68 11.33
CA ILE A 375 -0.75 -15.87 12.51
C ILE A 375 0.35 -16.56 13.31
N THR A 376 1.50 -15.90 13.45
CA THR A 376 2.57 -16.35 14.32
C THR A 376 2.34 -15.85 15.74
N ASN A 377 2.34 -16.77 16.71
CA ASN A 377 2.11 -16.42 18.12
C ASN A 377 3.16 -15.40 18.63
N ASP A 378 4.41 -15.57 18.22
CA ASP A 378 5.52 -14.71 18.63
C ASP A 378 5.38 -13.28 18.10
N GLY A 379 4.84 -13.11 16.90
CA GLY A 379 4.63 -11.77 16.32
C GLY A 379 3.58 -10.99 17.09
N VAL A 380 2.44 -11.62 17.40
CA VAL A 380 1.39 -10.98 18.20
C VAL A 380 1.90 -10.68 19.62
N TYR A 381 2.67 -11.60 20.21
CA TYR A 381 3.29 -11.38 21.51
C TYR A 381 4.26 -10.18 21.50
N LYS A 382 5.15 -10.07 20.50
CA LYS A 382 6.05 -8.92 20.32
C LYS A 382 5.29 -7.60 20.19
N MET A 383 4.19 -7.59 19.43
CA MET A 383 3.32 -6.41 19.33
C MET A 383 2.74 -6.03 20.69
N ILE A 384 2.25 -6.98 21.49
CA ILE A 384 1.68 -6.69 22.81
C ILE A 384 2.71 -6.07 23.76
N GLN A 385 3.95 -6.59 23.76
CA GLN A 385 5.00 -6.11 24.66
C GLN A 385 5.50 -4.72 24.28
N ASN A 386 5.70 -4.46 22.99
CA ASN A 386 6.42 -3.28 22.52
C ASN A 386 5.52 -2.17 21.97
N ALA A 387 4.24 -2.43 21.69
CA ALA A 387 3.31 -1.39 21.26
C ALA A 387 2.89 -0.50 22.44
N GLU A 388 2.53 0.73 22.13
CA GLU A 388 1.83 1.61 23.06
C GLU A 388 0.36 1.18 23.21
N TRP A 389 -0.17 1.32 24.42
CA TRP A 389 -1.55 0.96 24.75
C TRP A 389 -2.24 2.15 25.41
N ASN A 390 -3.46 2.45 24.94
CA ASN A 390 -4.22 3.60 25.43
C ASN A 390 -4.66 3.44 26.89
N LEU A 391 -4.87 2.19 27.35
CA LEU A 391 -5.34 1.87 28.69
C LEU A 391 -4.60 0.64 29.22
N GLU A 392 -3.98 0.74 30.39
CA GLU A 392 -3.25 -0.37 31.02
C GLU A 392 -4.17 -1.58 31.32
N SER A 393 -5.45 -1.32 31.58
CA SER A 393 -6.47 -2.37 31.77
C SER A 393 -6.58 -3.32 30.58
N GLN A 394 -6.26 -2.87 29.36
CA GLN A 394 -6.26 -3.73 28.17
C GLN A 394 -5.12 -4.77 28.22
N LYS A 395 -3.91 -4.37 28.65
CA LYS A 395 -2.79 -5.28 28.86
C LYS A 395 -3.08 -6.26 30.00
N LEU A 396 -3.63 -5.77 31.12
CA LEU A 396 -4.00 -6.60 32.25
C LEU A 396 -5.07 -7.63 31.87
N PHE A 397 -6.04 -7.25 31.03
CA PHE A 397 -7.06 -8.16 30.53
C PHE A 397 -6.44 -9.31 29.70
N ILE A 398 -5.48 -8.99 28.83
CA ILE A 398 -4.74 -10.00 28.05
C ILE A 398 -3.98 -10.95 29.00
N LYS A 399 -3.28 -10.41 30.00
CA LYS A 399 -2.53 -11.21 30.98
C LYS A 399 -3.47 -12.12 31.80
N ALA A 400 -4.65 -11.63 32.21
CA ALA A 400 -5.66 -12.44 32.89
C ALA A 400 -6.15 -13.60 32.01
N CYS A 401 -6.34 -13.35 30.71
CA CYS A 401 -6.67 -14.39 29.74
C CYS A 401 -5.51 -15.39 29.55
N HIS A 402 -4.25 -14.95 29.52
CA HIS A 402 -3.09 -15.85 29.48
C HIS A 402 -3.01 -16.74 30.72
N GLU A 403 -3.25 -16.19 31.93
CA GLU A 403 -3.32 -16.99 33.16
C GLU A 403 -4.44 -18.04 33.08
N ALA A 404 -5.61 -17.65 32.56
CA ALA A 404 -6.73 -18.56 32.34
C ALA A 404 -6.36 -19.70 31.39
N LEU A 405 -5.76 -19.40 30.24
CA LEU A 405 -5.29 -20.40 29.27
C LEU A 405 -4.27 -21.35 29.89
N LYS A 406 -3.30 -20.83 30.66
CA LYS A 406 -2.29 -21.63 31.37
C LYS A 406 -2.96 -22.67 32.27
N LYS A 407 -3.93 -22.26 33.09
CA LYS A 407 -4.64 -23.18 34.00
C LYS A 407 -5.53 -24.17 33.25
N ILE A 408 -6.20 -23.75 32.19
CA ILE A 408 -7.04 -24.64 31.36
C ILE A 408 -6.17 -25.70 30.70
N TYR A 409 -5.04 -25.32 30.09
CA TYR A 409 -4.14 -26.26 29.42
C TYR A 409 -3.46 -27.20 30.42
N ALA A 410 -3.04 -26.71 31.59
CA ALA A 410 -2.50 -27.57 32.65
C ALA A 410 -3.49 -28.67 33.06
N LYS A 411 -4.79 -28.34 33.17
CA LYS A 411 -5.85 -29.34 33.43
C LYS A 411 -6.02 -30.34 32.29
N ILE A 412 -5.80 -29.93 31.04
CA ILE A 412 -5.86 -30.84 29.87
C ILE A 412 -4.66 -31.78 29.91
N TYR A 413 -3.44 -31.26 30.10
CA TYR A 413 -2.23 -32.07 30.23
C TYR A 413 -2.33 -33.05 31.39
N GLY A 414 -2.76 -32.62 32.58
CA GLY A 414 -2.90 -33.50 33.74
C GLY A 414 -3.97 -34.59 33.60
N ARG A 415 -4.83 -34.53 32.59
CA ARG A 415 -5.82 -35.58 32.25
C ARG A 415 -5.39 -36.42 31.05
N THR A 416 -4.28 -36.07 30.40
CA THR A 416 -3.78 -36.78 29.22
C THR A 416 -2.77 -37.83 29.70
N ASN A 417 -2.99 -39.10 29.35
CA ASN A 417 -2.08 -40.17 29.73
C ASN A 417 -0.72 -40.02 29.03
N GLU A 418 0.35 -40.53 29.64
CA GLU A 418 1.68 -40.55 29.03
C GLU A 418 1.64 -41.17 27.61
N GLY A 419 2.27 -40.50 26.65
CA GLY A 419 2.29 -40.90 25.24
C GLY A 419 1.04 -40.55 24.43
N GLN A 420 0.00 -39.93 25.04
CA GLN A 420 -1.18 -39.47 24.31
C GLN A 420 -1.09 -37.99 23.92
N TYR A 421 -1.66 -37.64 22.77
CA TYR A 421 -1.70 -36.27 22.28
C TYR A 421 -2.70 -35.42 23.08
N ALA A 422 -2.21 -34.38 23.76
CA ALA A 422 -3.05 -33.44 24.50
C ALA A 422 -3.91 -32.61 23.54
N GLN A 423 -5.24 -32.63 23.72
CA GLN A 423 -6.20 -32.01 22.78
C GLN A 423 -6.32 -30.47 22.92
N ILE A 424 -5.20 -29.75 23.03
CA ILE A 424 -5.17 -28.28 23.18
C ILE A 424 -5.77 -27.57 21.97
N GLU A 425 -5.46 -28.05 20.77
CA GLU A 425 -6.01 -27.50 19.53
C GLU A 425 -7.53 -27.57 19.50
N ARG A 426 -8.11 -28.65 20.05
CA ARG A 426 -9.55 -28.82 20.16
C ARG A 426 -10.17 -27.80 21.11
N GLU A 427 -9.54 -27.55 22.26
CA GLU A 427 -10.00 -26.52 23.19
C GLU A 427 -9.86 -25.11 22.59
N ASN A 428 -8.79 -24.84 21.84
CA ASN A 428 -8.63 -23.57 21.10
C ASN A 428 -9.74 -23.36 20.07
N ILE A 429 -10.07 -24.39 19.29
CA ILE A 429 -11.18 -24.34 18.34
C ILE A 429 -12.51 -24.10 19.07
N ARG A 430 -12.70 -24.71 20.24
CA ARG A 430 -13.89 -24.49 21.07
C ARG A 430 -13.98 -23.04 21.55
N ILE A 431 -12.91 -22.51 22.14
CA ILE A 431 -12.84 -21.13 22.62
C ILE A 431 -13.10 -20.15 21.46
N LEU A 432 -12.39 -20.31 20.33
CA LEU A 432 -12.59 -19.51 19.11
C LEU A 432 -14.04 -19.59 18.61
N SER A 433 -14.66 -20.77 18.63
CA SER A 433 -16.04 -20.96 18.19
C SER A 433 -17.04 -20.27 19.12
N GLN A 434 -16.86 -20.34 20.44
CA GLN A 434 -17.72 -19.65 21.41
C GLN A 434 -17.54 -18.13 21.29
N LEU A 435 -16.31 -17.66 21.21
CA LEU A 435 -15.98 -16.24 21.08
C LEU A 435 -16.51 -15.67 19.75
N GLY A 436 -16.41 -16.41 18.65
CA GLY A 436 -16.95 -16.02 17.34
C GLY A 436 -18.48 -15.97 17.27
N ARG A 437 -19.19 -16.57 18.24
CA ARG A 437 -20.66 -16.48 18.39
C ARG A 437 -21.09 -15.33 19.30
N CYS A 438 -20.16 -14.61 19.92
CA CYS A 438 -20.46 -13.44 20.73
C CYS A 438 -20.84 -12.26 19.80
N THR A 439 -22.15 -12.04 19.64
CA THR A 439 -22.74 -10.97 18.80
C THR A 439 -23.24 -9.78 19.59
N ASN A 440 -23.31 -9.87 20.92
CA ASN A 440 -23.74 -8.81 21.83
C ASN A 440 -23.02 -8.94 23.20
N ALA A 441 -23.19 -7.93 24.06
CA ALA A 441 -22.56 -7.86 25.37
C ALA A 441 -22.99 -8.98 26.33
N GLU A 442 -24.23 -9.47 26.23
CA GLU A 442 -24.73 -10.55 27.08
C GLU A 442 -24.06 -11.88 26.76
N ASN A 443 -23.98 -12.23 25.48
CA ASN A 443 -23.29 -13.45 25.02
C ASN A 443 -21.81 -13.42 25.38
N PHE A 444 -21.16 -12.25 25.26
CA PHE A 444 -19.76 -12.10 25.67
C PHE A 444 -19.58 -12.24 27.18
N ARG A 445 -20.44 -11.62 28.00
CA ARG A 445 -20.43 -11.78 29.47
C ARG A 445 -20.55 -13.23 29.90
N LYS A 446 -21.49 -13.96 29.30
CA LYS A 446 -21.64 -15.40 29.54
C LYS A 446 -20.37 -16.16 29.18
N PHE A 447 -19.81 -15.89 28.00
CA PHE A 447 -18.57 -16.52 27.57
C PHE A 447 -17.41 -16.28 28.53
N ILE A 448 -17.16 -15.01 28.92
CA ILE A 448 -15.98 -14.69 29.73
C ILE A 448 -16.11 -15.24 31.15
N ALA A 449 -17.33 -15.25 31.71
CA ALA A 449 -17.61 -15.87 33.00
C ALA A 449 -17.38 -17.40 32.97
N GLU A 450 -17.86 -18.09 31.92
CA GLU A 450 -17.58 -19.52 31.73
C GLU A 450 -16.09 -19.80 31.52
N PHE A 451 -15.41 -18.96 30.73
CA PHE A 451 -14.00 -19.10 30.39
C PHE A 451 -13.12 -18.97 31.64
N TRP A 452 -13.28 -17.91 32.42
CA TRP A 452 -12.55 -17.71 33.67
C TRP A 452 -12.98 -18.71 34.76
N GLY A 453 -14.26 -19.04 34.85
CA GLY A 453 -14.76 -20.05 35.78
C GLY A 453 -14.13 -21.43 35.57
N ARG A 454 -13.87 -21.83 34.32
CA ARG A 454 -13.13 -23.08 34.03
C ARG A 454 -11.66 -23.04 34.45
N ALA A 455 -11.02 -21.87 34.38
CA ALA A 455 -9.65 -21.72 34.86
C ALA A 455 -9.56 -21.82 36.39
N GLY A 456 -10.57 -21.31 37.09
CA GLY A 456 -10.64 -21.25 38.56
C GLY A 456 -10.18 -19.89 39.07
N GLN A 457 -9.54 -19.86 40.24
CA GLN A 457 -8.97 -18.63 40.82
C GLN A 457 -7.90 -18.06 39.89
N LEU A 458 -7.91 -16.75 39.62
CA LEU A 458 -6.93 -16.06 38.77
C LEU A 458 -6.33 -14.88 39.52
N SER A 459 -5.01 -14.93 39.76
CA SER A 459 -4.31 -13.94 40.59
C SER A 459 -4.39 -12.51 40.04
N ILE A 460 -4.39 -12.37 38.70
CA ILE A 460 -4.52 -11.06 38.06
C ILE A 460 -5.93 -10.51 38.26
N LEU A 461 -6.97 -11.35 38.13
CA LEU A 461 -8.34 -10.93 38.42
C LEU A 461 -8.49 -10.53 39.88
N GLU A 462 -7.94 -11.30 40.83
CA GLU A 462 -8.03 -10.95 42.25
C GLU A 462 -7.39 -9.59 42.57
N LYS A 463 -6.25 -9.29 41.96
CA LYS A 463 -5.52 -8.03 42.19
C LYS A 463 -6.09 -6.83 41.44
N HIS A 464 -6.65 -7.04 40.24
CA HIS A 464 -7.02 -5.97 39.31
C HIS A 464 -8.49 -5.99 38.89
N TRP A 465 -9.38 -6.62 39.65
CA TRP A 465 -10.79 -6.77 39.25
C TRP A 465 -11.48 -5.43 38.99
N GLU A 466 -11.18 -4.37 39.76
CA GLU A 466 -11.77 -3.04 39.59
C GLU A 466 -11.42 -2.42 38.23
N GLU A 467 -10.18 -2.62 37.78
CA GLU A 467 -9.68 -2.12 36.50
C GLU A 467 -10.23 -2.92 35.31
N LEU A 468 -10.54 -4.21 35.52
CA LEU A 468 -11.02 -5.14 34.50
C LEU A 468 -12.55 -5.22 34.42
N LEU A 469 -13.26 -4.82 35.47
CA LEU A 469 -14.72 -4.85 35.53
C LEU A 469 -15.37 -4.02 34.41
N PRO A 470 -14.90 -2.81 34.03
CA PRO A 470 -15.49 -2.05 32.93
C PRO A 470 -15.44 -2.78 31.59
N LEU A 471 -14.38 -3.54 31.32
CA LEU A 471 -14.20 -4.33 30.09
C LEU A 471 -15.15 -5.54 30.02
N THR A 472 -15.59 -6.05 31.17
CA THR A 472 -16.40 -7.28 31.26
C THR A 472 -17.87 -7.04 31.57
N SER A 473 -18.21 -5.97 32.28
CA SER A 473 -19.58 -5.65 32.69
C SER A 473 -20.47 -5.08 31.57
N GLY A 474 -19.86 -4.69 30.44
CA GLY A 474 -20.54 -4.03 29.32
C GLY A 474 -20.62 -2.51 29.44
N ILE A 475 -19.95 -1.92 30.44
CA ILE A 475 -19.78 -0.47 30.58
C ILE A 475 -18.87 0.06 29.47
N MET A 476 -17.80 -0.67 29.14
CA MET A 476 -17.02 -0.44 27.91
C MET A 476 -17.56 -1.27 26.74
N ASP A 477 -17.12 -0.93 25.53
CA ASP A 477 -17.48 -1.68 24.32
C ASP A 477 -17.01 -3.14 24.44
N TRP A 478 -17.96 -4.06 24.59
CA TRP A 478 -17.72 -5.50 24.70
C TRP A 478 -16.93 -6.06 23.50
N LYS A 479 -16.96 -5.38 22.33
CA LYS A 479 -16.16 -5.77 21.17
C LYS A 479 -14.67 -5.62 21.45
N VAL A 480 -14.27 -4.62 22.25
CA VAL A 480 -12.87 -4.46 22.69
C VAL A 480 -12.45 -5.69 23.48
N ALA A 481 -13.18 -6.04 24.54
CA ALA A 481 -12.84 -7.20 25.36
C ALA A 481 -12.85 -8.52 24.56
N ARG A 482 -13.77 -8.66 23.61
CA ARG A 482 -13.77 -9.80 22.67
C ARG A 482 -12.49 -9.85 21.83
N ASP A 483 -12.11 -8.74 21.21
CA ASP A 483 -10.92 -8.66 20.36
C ASP A 483 -9.64 -8.88 21.19
N LEU A 484 -9.57 -8.33 22.41
CA LEU A 484 -8.49 -8.62 23.37
C LEU A 484 -8.41 -10.11 23.76
N THR A 485 -9.56 -10.80 23.86
CA THR A 485 -9.57 -12.25 24.13
C THR A 485 -9.00 -13.03 22.93
N PHE A 486 -9.29 -12.60 21.69
CA PHE A 486 -8.66 -13.18 20.49
C PHE A 486 -7.16 -12.96 20.48
N ILE A 487 -6.70 -11.75 20.78
CA ILE A 487 -5.27 -11.42 20.88
C ILE A 487 -4.59 -12.30 21.94
N ALA A 488 -5.22 -12.48 23.10
CA ALA A 488 -4.67 -13.30 24.18
C ALA A 488 -4.49 -14.75 23.72
N LEU A 489 -5.48 -15.32 23.04
CA LEU A 489 -5.39 -16.68 22.50
C LEU A 489 -4.30 -16.79 21.41
N ALA A 490 -4.17 -15.78 20.56
CA ALA A 490 -3.18 -15.75 19.49
C ALA A 490 -1.75 -15.60 20.00
N SER A 491 -1.55 -14.82 21.06
CA SER A 491 -0.24 -14.52 21.64
C SER A 491 0.19 -15.50 22.75
N TYR A 492 -0.68 -16.43 23.14
CA TYR A 492 -0.31 -17.42 24.16
C TYR A 492 0.82 -18.34 23.64
N PRO A 493 1.90 -18.56 24.41
CA PRO A 493 3.04 -19.36 23.95
C PRO A 493 2.63 -20.80 23.60
N LYS A 494 3.04 -21.31 22.43
CA LYS A 494 2.85 -22.73 22.05
C LYS A 494 4.04 -23.56 22.54
N SER A 495 3.75 -24.62 23.29
CA SER A 495 4.55 -25.78 23.73
C SER A 495 6.07 -25.60 23.98
N ASN A 496 6.89 -25.15 23.03
CA ASN A 496 8.35 -25.11 23.20
C ASN A 496 8.80 -24.13 24.29
N MET A 497 7.99 -23.09 24.59
CA MET A 497 8.21 -22.20 25.74
C MET A 497 7.48 -22.65 27.01
N VAL A 498 6.38 -23.39 26.87
CA VAL A 498 5.58 -23.89 28.01
C VAL A 498 6.30 -25.05 28.68
N GLU A 499 6.98 -25.93 27.93
CA GLU A 499 7.86 -26.96 28.50
C GLU A 499 9.01 -26.34 29.30
N LYS A 500 9.68 -25.30 28.77
CA LYS A 500 10.74 -24.58 29.50
C LYS A 500 10.23 -23.88 30.77
N GLN A 501 9.08 -23.20 30.70
CA GLN A 501 8.51 -22.51 31.87
C GLN A 501 7.88 -23.47 32.90
N ILE A 502 7.45 -24.66 32.50
CA ILE A 502 6.98 -25.70 33.44
C ILE A 502 8.18 -26.34 34.15
N LEU A 503 9.30 -26.57 33.44
CA LEU A 503 10.55 -27.08 34.03
C LEU A 503 11.15 -26.10 35.06
N GLU A 504 11.15 -24.79 34.77
CA GLU A 504 11.65 -23.77 35.72
C GLU A 504 10.76 -23.61 36.96
N ILE A 505 9.46 -23.95 36.88
CA ILE A 505 8.54 -23.92 38.03
C ILE A 505 8.59 -25.22 38.84
N SER A 506 8.97 -26.35 38.22
CA SER A 506 9.25 -27.59 38.99
C SER A 506 10.54 -27.49 39.78
N ASP A 507 11.56 -26.81 39.26
CA ASP A 507 12.87 -26.68 39.93
C ASP A 507 12.86 -25.64 41.08
N SER A 508 11.93 -24.67 41.06
CA SER A 508 11.78 -23.64 42.10
C SER A 508 10.85 -24.02 43.25
N ASN A 509 10.19 -25.19 43.18
CA ASN A 509 9.46 -25.79 44.30
C ASN A 509 10.22 -26.96 44.96
N SER A 510 11.48 -27.16 44.57
CA SER A 510 12.37 -28.19 45.13
C SER A 510 13.60 -27.61 45.86
N GLU A 511 13.56 -26.33 46.26
CA GLU A 511 14.50 -25.75 47.24
C GLU A 511 13.80 -25.40 48.57
#